data_AF-A0A1D1XL14-F1
#
_entry.id   AF-A0A1D1XL14-F1
#
_cell.length_a   1.000
_cell.length_b   1.000
_cell.length_c   1.000
_cell.angle_alpha   90.00
_cell.angle_beta   90.00
_cell.angle_gamma   90.00
#
_symmetry.space_group_name_H-M   'P 1'
#
loop_
_entity.id
_entity.type
_entity.pdbx_description
1 polymer ?
#
loop_
_entity_poly.entity_id
_entity_poly.type
_entity_poly.pdbx_seq_one_letter_code
_entity_poly.pdbx_strand_id
1 'polypeptide(L)'
;MAYAAAAISGSFSSHALVPREPRDGVRVGTRAPGQVPAVPPRKRLLARPVRAVDTGRAREPSVAPLAAASATVESATIVAGAAEVGKRGAVETVDFEKLAGELEGASPLEIIDRALELFGNEIAIAFSGAEDVALIEYARLTGRPFRVFSLDTGRLNPETYRFFDEVEKHYDIRIEYMFPDAVEVQALVRSKGLFSFYEDGHQECCRVRKVRPLRRALKGLRAWITGQRKDQSPGTRDSIPVVQVDPSFEGMEGGTGSLIKWNPVANVDGRDIWNFLRTMNVPVNSLHSQGYVSIGCEPCTRPVLPGQHEREGRWWWEDAKAKECGLHKGNIKQEEALHNGNGNGAASLANAPSDIFGTQAIVSLSRPGIENLLKLENRREPWLVVLYAPWCRFCQAMEGSYMELAEKLEASGVKVAKFRADGDQKPFAEKELQLGSFPTVLFFPRNTPKPIKYPSEKRDVDSLLAFVNALR
;
A
#
# COMPACT_ATOMS: atom_id res chain seq x y z
N MET A 1 -32.74 -18.61 56.98
CA MET A 1 -33.23 -19.47 55.89
C MET A 1 -32.28 -19.30 54.72
N ALA A 2 -31.49 -20.34 54.46
CA ALA A 2 -30.47 -20.41 53.43
C ALA A 2 -31.10 -20.89 52.11
N TYR A 3 -30.71 -20.30 50.99
CA TYR A 3 -30.96 -20.88 49.66
C TYR A 3 -29.65 -21.47 49.12
N ALA A 4 -29.72 -22.77 48.87
CA ALA A 4 -28.63 -23.61 48.40
C ALA A 4 -28.47 -23.49 46.88
N ALA A 5 -27.21 -23.41 46.43
CA ALA A 5 -26.82 -23.56 45.03
C ALA A 5 -26.77 -25.05 44.67
N ALA A 6 -27.47 -25.44 43.60
CA ALA A 6 -27.45 -26.79 43.05
C ALA A 6 -26.22 -26.97 42.13
N ALA A 7 -25.37 -27.92 42.48
CA ALA A 7 -24.28 -28.41 41.65
C ALA A 7 -24.80 -29.54 40.74
N ILE A 8 -24.55 -29.45 39.43
CA ILE A 8 -24.78 -30.52 38.46
C ILE A 8 -23.43 -31.17 38.15
N SER A 9 -23.33 -32.47 38.42
CA SER A 9 -22.19 -33.33 38.14
C SER A 9 -22.23 -33.84 36.70
N GLY A 10 -21.15 -33.56 35.94
CA GLY A 10 -20.88 -34.16 34.64
C GLY A 10 -19.56 -34.93 34.69
N SER A 11 -19.64 -36.25 34.51
CA SER A 11 -18.51 -37.20 34.55
C SER A 11 -17.73 -37.15 33.24
N PHE A 12 -16.42 -36.86 33.30
CA PHE A 12 -15.46 -37.06 32.20
C PHE A 12 -14.68 -38.35 32.47
N SER A 13 -14.77 -39.31 31.55
CA SER A 13 -13.99 -40.55 31.58
C SER A 13 -12.69 -40.34 30.80
N SER A 14 -11.56 -40.53 31.46
CA SER A 14 -10.21 -40.47 30.90
C SER A 14 -9.79 -41.84 30.35
N HIS A 15 -9.30 -41.88 29.11
CA HIS A 15 -8.61 -43.05 28.56
C HIS A 15 -7.10 -42.83 28.63
N ALA A 16 -6.42 -43.74 29.32
CA ALA A 16 -5.00 -43.73 29.59
C ALA A 16 -4.19 -44.30 28.41
N LEU A 17 -3.06 -43.67 28.12
CA LEU A 17 -2.03 -44.11 27.18
C LEU A 17 -1.15 -45.20 27.82
N VAL A 18 -0.93 -46.30 27.10
CA VAL A 18 -0.03 -47.40 27.49
C VAL A 18 1.36 -47.19 26.85
N PRO A 19 2.47 -47.35 27.59
CA PRO A 19 3.83 -47.22 27.05
C PRO A 19 4.39 -48.56 26.52
N ARG A 20 5.26 -48.51 25.50
CA ARG A 20 6.07 -49.66 25.03
C ARG A 20 7.54 -49.48 25.39
N GLU A 21 8.12 -50.56 25.93
CA GLU A 21 9.49 -50.70 26.44
C GLU A 21 10.59 -50.83 25.36
N PRO A 22 11.87 -50.62 25.73
CA PRO A 22 13.03 -50.63 24.84
C PRO A 22 13.68 -52.03 24.75
N ARG A 23 14.45 -52.29 23.68
CA ARG A 23 15.36 -53.45 23.61
C ARG A 23 16.81 -53.02 23.47
N ASP A 24 17.62 -53.55 24.38
CA ASP A 24 19.07 -53.42 24.50
C ASP A 24 19.85 -54.01 23.31
N GLY A 25 21.04 -53.45 23.08
CA GLY A 25 22.02 -53.95 22.11
C GLY A 25 23.21 -54.66 22.77
N VAL A 26 24.06 -55.32 21.97
CA VAL A 26 25.42 -55.74 22.34
C VAL A 26 26.39 -55.75 21.12
N ARG A 27 27.45 -54.95 21.28
CA ARG A 27 28.90 -55.02 20.89
C ARG A 27 29.42 -55.21 19.46
N VAL A 28 30.03 -54.11 18.97
CA VAL A 28 31.43 -53.86 18.51
C VAL A 28 32.35 -55.04 18.13
N GLY A 29 32.88 -54.98 16.91
CA GLY A 29 34.13 -55.62 16.44
C GLY A 29 34.76 -54.83 15.29
N THR A 30 36.09 -54.67 15.32
CA THR A 30 36.94 -53.74 14.56
C THR A 30 37.46 -54.29 13.21
N ARG A 31 37.60 -53.44 12.16
CA ARG A 31 38.76 -53.39 11.21
C ARG A 31 38.59 -52.40 10.02
N ALA A 32 39.59 -51.51 9.89
CA ALA A 32 40.31 -50.91 8.75
C ALA A 32 39.68 -50.69 7.33
N PRO A 33 40.19 -49.70 6.55
CA PRO A 33 39.49 -49.06 5.43
C PRO A 33 39.81 -49.69 4.06
N GLY A 34 38.84 -49.67 3.13
CA GLY A 34 39.11 -50.03 1.73
C GLY A 34 37.88 -49.99 0.82
N GLN A 35 38.05 -49.26 -0.29
CA GLN A 35 37.27 -49.28 -1.54
C GLN A 35 35.92 -48.52 -1.61
N VAL A 36 35.99 -47.39 -2.32
CA VAL A 36 34.85 -46.66 -2.90
C VAL A 36 34.32 -47.45 -4.12
N PRO A 37 33.00 -47.71 -4.25
CA PRO A 37 32.45 -48.23 -5.49
C PRO A 37 32.18 -47.11 -6.51
N ALA A 38 32.63 -47.33 -7.74
CA ALA A 38 32.48 -46.43 -8.88
C ALA A 38 31.03 -46.33 -9.39
N VAL A 39 30.66 -45.11 -9.82
CA VAL A 39 29.39 -44.77 -10.47
C VAL A 39 29.44 -45.18 -11.95
N PRO A 40 28.41 -45.86 -12.52
CA PRO A 40 28.41 -46.24 -13.93
C PRO A 40 28.04 -45.05 -14.84
N PRO A 41 28.60 -44.96 -16.07
CA PRO A 41 28.37 -43.81 -16.94
C PRO A 41 27.01 -43.87 -17.65
N ARG A 42 26.35 -42.72 -17.75
CA ARG A 42 25.15 -42.50 -18.58
C ARG A 42 25.51 -42.59 -20.06
N LYS A 43 24.87 -43.52 -20.79
CA LYS A 43 24.97 -43.64 -22.25
C LYS A 43 24.28 -42.46 -22.93
N ARG A 44 25.04 -41.68 -23.72
CA ARG A 44 24.53 -40.74 -24.74
C ARG A 44 23.97 -41.55 -25.91
N LEU A 45 22.68 -41.36 -26.23
CA LEU A 45 22.09 -41.82 -27.48
C LEU A 45 22.33 -40.76 -28.56
N LEU A 46 23.16 -41.12 -29.55
CA LEU A 46 23.34 -40.39 -30.80
C LEU A 46 22.32 -40.93 -31.81
N ALA A 47 21.38 -40.09 -32.26
CA ALA A 47 20.52 -40.42 -33.39
C ALA A 47 21.24 -40.13 -34.72
N ARG A 48 21.32 -41.14 -35.60
CA ARG A 48 21.83 -41.04 -36.99
C ARG A 48 20.66 -40.79 -37.96
N PRO A 49 20.92 -40.17 -39.13
CA PRO A 49 19.88 -39.65 -40.02
C PRO A 49 19.23 -40.76 -40.87
N VAL A 50 17.95 -40.60 -41.19
CA VAL A 50 17.20 -41.49 -42.09
C VAL A 50 17.11 -40.84 -43.48
N ARG A 51 17.44 -41.63 -44.52
CA ARG A 51 17.38 -41.27 -45.94
C ARG A 51 15.94 -41.25 -46.46
N ALA A 52 15.71 -40.36 -47.42
CA ALA A 52 14.47 -40.14 -48.15
C ALA A 52 14.02 -41.38 -48.97
N VAL A 53 12.70 -41.57 -49.05
CA VAL A 53 12.04 -42.44 -50.03
C VAL A 53 10.95 -41.61 -50.73
N ASP A 54 11.07 -41.57 -52.05
CA ASP A 54 10.19 -40.93 -53.02
C ASP A 54 9.02 -41.87 -53.38
N THR A 55 7.79 -41.36 -53.32
CA THR A 55 6.63 -41.99 -53.99
C THR A 55 5.63 -40.91 -54.41
N GLY A 56 5.63 -40.58 -55.70
CA GLY A 56 4.57 -39.79 -56.32
C GLY A 56 3.39 -40.67 -56.77
N ARG A 57 2.15 -40.21 -56.52
CA ARG A 57 1.12 -40.03 -57.57
C ARG A 57 -0.06 -39.17 -57.10
N ALA A 58 -0.57 -38.39 -58.06
CA ALA A 58 -1.52 -37.29 -58.01
C ALA A 58 -2.98 -37.60 -57.59
N ARG A 59 -3.67 -36.56 -57.08
CA ARG A 59 -4.88 -35.95 -57.69
C ARG A 59 -5.23 -34.60 -57.04
N GLU A 60 -5.72 -33.67 -57.87
CA GLU A 60 -6.01 -32.23 -57.63
C GLU A 60 -7.24 -31.94 -56.73
N PRO A 61 -7.50 -30.66 -56.36
CA PRO A 61 -8.29 -29.77 -57.24
C PRO A 61 -7.87 -28.27 -57.28
N SER A 62 -7.97 -27.69 -58.49
CA SER A 62 -8.42 -26.34 -58.88
C SER A 62 -8.47 -25.20 -57.85
N VAL A 63 -7.75 -24.08 -58.09
CA VAL A 63 -8.27 -22.69 -58.28
C VAL A 63 -7.19 -21.84 -58.98
N ALA A 64 -7.56 -21.08 -60.03
CA ALA A 64 -6.71 -20.20 -60.83
C ALA A 64 -6.71 -18.73 -60.33
N PRO A 65 -5.65 -17.93 -60.61
CA PRO A 65 -5.52 -16.56 -60.13
C PRO A 65 -6.03 -15.52 -61.16
N LEU A 66 -6.54 -14.37 -60.68
CA LEU A 66 -6.87 -13.23 -61.54
C LEU A 66 -6.06 -11.99 -61.15
N ALA A 67 -5.42 -11.39 -62.16
CA ALA A 67 -4.69 -10.14 -62.11
C ALA A 67 -5.58 -8.93 -62.49
N ALA A 68 -5.04 -7.73 -62.27
CA ALA A 68 -5.61 -6.40 -62.39
C ALA A 68 -6.25 -6.02 -63.75
N ALA A 69 -7.30 -5.17 -63.73
CA ALA A 69 -7.31 -3.80 -64.28
C ALA A 69 -8.72 -3.14 -64.25
N SER A 70 -8.69 -1.80 -64.19
CA SER A 70 -9.72 -0.75 -64.14
C SER A 70 -11.09 -0.93 -64.84
N ALA A 71 -12.12 -0.35 -64.21
CA ALA A 71 -13.19 0.37 -64.89
C ALA A 71 -13.76 1.51 -64.00
N THR A 72 -14.01 2.64 -64.65
CA THR A 72 -14.47 3.97 -64.18
C THR A 72 -15.97 4.06 -63.94
N VAL A 73 -16.45 4.90 -63.00
CA VAL A 73 -17.71 5.67 -63.12
C VAL A 73 -17.61 7.00 -62.35
N GLU A 74 -18.17 8.05 -62.97
CA GLU A 74 -18.19 9.48 -62.64
C GLU A 74 -19.05 9.92 -61.43
N SER A 75 -18.79 11.17 -61.05
CA SER A 75 -19.41 12.03 -60.05
C SER A 75 -20.94 12.11 -60.04
N ALA A 76 -21.51 12.17 -58.83
CA ALA A 76 -22.73 12.90 -58.54
C ALA A 76 -22.54 13.72 -57.26
N THR A 77 -22.56 15.05 -57.42
CA THR A 77 -22.54 16.05 -56.34
C THR A 77 -23.89 16.04 -55.62
N ILE A 78 -23.90 15.79 -54.31
CA ILE A 78 -25.03 16.17 -53.45
C ILE A 78 -24.54 17.20 -52.43
N VAL A 79 -25.20 18.34 -52.49
CA VAL A 79 -25.01 19.55 -51.68
C VAL A 79 -25.31 19.24 -50.22
N ALA A 80 -24.30 19.32 -49.35
CA ALA A 80 -24.50 19.29 -47.90
C ALA A 80 -25.05 20.66 -47.45
N GLY A 81 -26.29 20.68 -47.00
CA GLY A 81 -26.88 21.83 -46.32
C GLY A 81 -26.07 22.16 -45.06
N ALA A 82 -25.67 23.42 -44.95
CA ALA A 82 -25.06 23.97 -43.75
C ALA A 82 -26.07 23.87 -42.60
N ALA A 83 -25.85 22.93 -41.69
CA ALA A 83 -26.53 22.93 -40.41
C ALA A 83 -26.01 24.13 -39.61
N GLU A 84 -26.94 25.00 -39.21
CA GLU A 84 -26.64 26.16 -38.37
C GLU A 84 -25.93 25.73 -37.08
N VAL A 85 -24.79 26.36 -36.82
CA VAL A 85 -24.07 26.29 -35.57
C VAL A 85 -24.95 26.92 -34.49
N GLY A 86 -25.73 26.09 -33.81
CA GLY A 86 -26.44 26.46 -32.60
C GLY A 86 -25.47 27.03 -31.58
N LYS A 87 -25.74 28.25 -31.12
CA LYS A 87 -25.01 28.94 -30.04
C LYS A 87 -24.75 27.97 -28.89
N ARG A 88 -23.46 27.67 -28.62
CA ARG A 88 -23.04 27.09 -27.34
C ARG A 88 -23.55 28.03 -26.24
N GLY A 89 -24.53 27.55 -25.47
CA GLY A 89 -24.94 28.19 -24.24
C GLY A 89 -23.71 28.37 -23.35
N ALA A 90 -23.63 29.52 -22.67
CA ALA A 90 -22.58 29.82 -21.72
C ALA A 90 -22.43 28.63 -20.75
N VAL A 91 -21.26 27.97 -20.77
CA VAL A 91 -20.94 26.90 -19.83
C VAL A 91 -20.71 27.59 -18.49
N GLU A 92 -21.62 27.37 -17.54
CA GLU A 92 -21.39 27.72 -16.14
C GLU A 92 -20.10 27.03 -15.70
N THR A 93 -19.07 27.81 -15.38
CA THR A 93 -17.83 27.30 -14.83
C THR A 93 -18.10 26.82 -13.41
N VAL A 94 -18.16 25.49 -13.23
CA VAL A 94 -18.35 24.88 -11.90
C VAL A 94 -17.13 25.21 -11.04
N ASP A 95 -17.36 25.89 -9.92
CA ASP A 95 -16.37 26.10 -8.87
C ASP A 95 -16.25 24.82 -8.04
N PHE A 96 -15.16 24.07 -8.26
CA PHE A 96 -14.93 22.79 -7.59
C PHE A 96 -14.52 22.93 -6.12
N GLU A 97 -13.97 24.09 -5.70
CA GLU A 97 -13.67 24.34 -4.28
C GLU A 97 -14.98 24.55 -3.51
N LYS A 98 -15.88 25.36 -4.07
CA LYS A 98 -17.21 25.54 -3.50
C LYS A 98 -17.99 24.23 -3.47
N LEU A 99 -17.98 23.47 -4.57
CA LEU A 99 -18.66 22.17 -4.67
C LEU A 99 -18.11 21.16 -3.65
N ALA A 100 -16.80 21.17 -3.39
CA ALA A 100 -16.22 20.31 -2.35
C ALA A 100 -16.78 20.66 -0.97
N GLY A 101 -16.93 21.95 -0.64
CA GLY A 101 -17.55 22.40 0.61
C GLY A 101 -19.02 22.01 0.73
N GLU A 102 -19.79 22.10 -0.35
CA GLU A 102 -21.21 21.68 -0.40
C GLU A 102 -21.37 20.17 -0.21
N LEU A 103 -20.43 19.37 -0.71
CA LEU A 103 -20.47 17.91 -0.66
C LEU A 103 -19.74 17.29 0.55
N GLU A 104 -19.06 18.06 1.39
CA GLU A 104 -18.24 17.53 2.49
C GLU A 104 -19.04 16.64 3.46
N GLY A 105 -20.33 16.97 3.67
CA GLY A 105 -21.27 16.20 4.50
C GLY A 105 -22.19 15.24 3.73
N ALA A 106 -22.05 15.15 2.40
CA ALA A 106 -22.88 14.28 1.58
C ALA A 106 -22.46 12.82 1.71
N SER A 107 -23.41 11.90 1.47
CA SER A 107 -23.13 10.48 1.43
C SER A 107 -22.30 10.09 0.19
N PRO A 108 -21.55 8.97 0.22
CA PRO A 108 -20.82 8.49 -0.96
C PRO A 108 -21.71 8.29 -2.19
N LEU A 109 -22.97 7.89 -1.99
CA LEU A 109 -23.95 7.72 -3.06
C LEU A 109 -24.30 9.06 -3.73
N GLU A 110 -24.58 10.10 -2.94
CA GLU A 110 -24.86 11.45 -3.46
C GLU A 110 -23.66 12.04 -4.20
N ILE A 111 -22.45 11.84 -3.67
CA ILE A 111 -21.22 12.32 -4.30
C ILE A 111 -21.00 11.63 -5.65
N ILE A 112 -21.21 10.31 -5.71
CA ILE A 112 -21.09 9.54 -6.97
C ILE A 112 -22.19 9.91 -7.96
N ASP A 113 -23.45 10.04 -7.53
CA ASP A 113 -24.54 10.45 -8.40
C ASP A 113 -24.25 11.81 -9.04
N ARG A 114 -23.79 12.77 -8.22
CA ARG A 114 -23.42 14.10 -8.69
C ARG A 114 -22.24 14.07 -9.66
N ALA A 115 -21.22 13.25 -9.40
CA ALA A 115 -20.08 13.10 -10.30
C ALA A 115 -20.49 12.53 -11.67
N LEU A 116 -21.32 11.48 -11.67
CA LEU A 116 -21.81 10.84 -12.89
C LEU A 116 -22.77 11.76 -13.65
N GLU A 117 -23.59 12.56 -12.96
CA GLU A 117 -24.44 13.58 -13.57
C GLU A 117 -23.64 14.66 -14.30
N LEU A 118 -22.58 15.17 -13.67
CA LEU A 118 -21.81 16.29 -14.20
C LEU A 118 -20.95 15.91 -15.42
N PHE A 119 -20.40 14.69 -15.44
CA PHE A 119 -19.39 14.31 -16.43
C PHE A 119 -19.85 13.19 -17.39
N GLY A 120 -20.89 12.41 -17.04
CA GLY A 120 -21.37 11.32 -17.88
C GLY A 120 -20.26 10.36 -18.32
N ASN A 121 -20.02 10.26 -19.63
CA ASN A 121 -18.98 9.37 -20.19
C ASN A 121 -17.55 9.93 -20.09
N GLU A 122 -17.37 11.18 -19.65
CA GLU A 122 -16.07 11.84 -19.48
C GLU A 122 -15.44 11.61 -18.10
N ILE A 123 -16.07 10.78 -17.25
CA ILE A 123 -15.58 10.32 -15.95
C ILE A 123 -15.45 8.80 -15.91
N ALA A 124 -14.47 8.30 -15.17
CA ALA A 124 -14.32 6.86 -14.91
C ALA A 124 -13.85 6.58 -13.48
N ILE A 125 -14.27 5.42 -12.95
CA ILE A 125 -13.87 4.90 -11.65
C ILE A 125 -12.53 4.18 -11.80
N ALA A 126 -11.54 4.59 -11.01
CA ALA A 126 -10.28 3.87 -10.88
C ALA A 126 -10.46 2.72 -9.88
N PHE A 127 -10.47 1.48 -10.37
CA PHE A 127 -10.62 0.29 -9.55
C PHE A 127 -9.29 -0.46 -9.43
N SER A 128 -8.80 -0.63 -8.20
CA SER A 128 -7.53 -1.29 -7.91
C SER A 128 -7.63 -2.79 -7.65
N GLY A 129 -8.86 -3.32 -7.52
CA GLY A 129 -9.09 -4.73 -7.24
C GLY A 129 -9.07 -5.07 -5.74
N ALA A 130 -9.43 -4.11 -4.89
CA ALA A 130 -9.44 -4.24 -3.43
C ALA A 130 -10.81 -3.80 -2.87
N GLU A 131 -10.85 -3.16 -1.70
CA GLU A 131 -12.07 -2.67 -1.06
C GLU A 131 -12.75 -1.51 -1.82
N ASP A 132 -12.07 -0.92 -2.79
CA ASP A 132 -12.58 0.13 -3.67
C ASP A 132 -13.63 -0.35 -4.69
N VAL A 133 -13.94 -1.66 -4.73
CA VAL A 133 -15.14 -2.20 -5.38
C VAL A 133 -16.43 -1.55 -4.84
N ALA A 134 -16.40 -1.01 -3.62
CA ALA A 134 -17.51 -0.25 -3.05
C ALA A 134 -17.96 0.91 -3.96
N LEU A 135 -17.03 1.54 -4.69
CA LEU A 135 -17.36 2.62 -5.63
C LEU A 135 -18.19 2.14 -6.81
N ILE A 136 -17.94 0.91 -7.28
CA ILE A 136 -18.70 0.29 -8.38
C ILE A 136 -20.12 -0.02 -7.89
N GLU A 137 -20.27 -0.54 -6.67
CA GLU A 137 -21.59 -0.77 -6.08
C GLU A 137 -22.37 0.55 -5.92
N TYR A 138 -21.74 1.60 -5.37
CA TYR A 138 -22.41 2.91 -5.28
C TYR A 138 -22.81 3.45 -6.65
N ALA A 139 -21.94 3.36 -7.66
CA ALA A 139 -22.26 3.77 -9.02
C ALA A 139 -23.43 2.97 -9.60
N ARG A 140 -23.46 1.66 -9.36
CA ARG A 140 -24.58 0.78 -9.75
C ARG A 140 -25.90 1.18 -9.09
N LEU A 141 -25.88 1.62 -7.83
CA LEU A 141 -27.06 2.08 -7.09
C LEU A 141 -27.63 3.40 -7.62
N THR A 142 -26.81 4.26 -8.23
CA THR A 142 -27.32 5.49 -8.88
C THR A 142 -28.23 5.21 -10.09
N GLY A 143 -28.08 4.04 -10.71
CA GLY A 143 -28.75 3.71 -11.97
C GLY A 143 -28.21 4.46 -13.19
N ARG A 144 -27.17 5.29 -13.05
CA ARG A 144 -26.52 5.99 -14.15
C ARG A 144 -25.48 5.09 -14.84
N PRO A 145 -25.23 5.26 -16.15
CA PRO A 145 -24.09 4.63 -16.80
C PRO A 145 -22.77 5.08 -16.17
N PHE A 146 -21.82 4.16 -16.02
CA PHE A 146 -20.50 4.46 -15.48
C PHE A 146 -19.41 3.65 -16.20
N ARG A 147 -18.18 4.16 -16.15
CA ARG A 147 -16.99 3.52 -16.70
C ARG A 147 -16.04 3.12 -15.58
N VAL A 148 -15.32 2.03 -15.76
CA VAL A 148 -14.33 1.54 -14.80
C VAL A 148 -13.03 1.25 -15.54
N PHE A 149 -11.90 1.68 -14.98
CA PHE A 149 -10.58 1.31 -15.47
C PHE A 149 -9.71 0.78 -14.34
N SER A 150 -8.76 -0.08 -14.69
CA SER A 150 -7.82 -0.68 -13.75
C SER A 150 -6.39 -0.65 -14.28
N LEU A 151 -5.42 -0.39 -13.40
CA LEU A 151 -4.01 -0.40 -13.75
C LEU A 151 -3.44 -1.81 -13.57
N ASP A 152 -3.33 -2.57 -14.66
CA ASP A 152 -2.62 -3.84 -14.61
C ASP A 152 -1.11 -3.61 -14.71
N THR A 153 -0.45 -3.70 -13.56
CA THR A 153 1.01 -3.54 -13.46
C THR A 153 1.80 -4.71 -14.05
N GLY A 154 1.16 -5.83 -14.38
CA GLY A 154 1.77 -7.12 -14.70
C GLY A 154 2.40 -7.83 -13.49
N ARG A 155 2.13 -7.35 -12.27
CA ARG A 155 2.65 -7.86 -10.98
C ARG A 155 1.57 -7.88 -9.89
N LEU A 156 0.29 -7.89 -10.28
CA LEU A 156 -0.83 -8.05 -9.34
C LEU A 156 -0.92 -9.49 -8.82
N ASN A 157 -1.61 -9.68 -7.70
CA ASN A 157 -1.88 -11.02 -7.19
C ASN A 157 -2.81 -11.79 -8.15
N PRO A 158 -2.64 -13.11 -8.34
CA PRO A 158 -3.58 -13.93 -9.10
C PRO A 158 -5.03 -13.80 -8.62
N GLU A 159 -5.24 -13.64 -7.31
CA GLU A 159 -6.54 -13.39 -6.67
C GLU A 159 -7.17 -12.08 -7.18
N THR A 160 -6.35 -11.06 -7.45
CA THR A 160 -6.83 -9.77 -7.97
C THR A 160 -7.37 -9.91 -9.39
N TYR A 161 -6.74 -10.72 -10.25
CA TYR A 161 -7.26 -10.99 -11.59
C TYR A 161 -8.56 -11.79 -11.57
N ARG A 162 -8.65 -12.82 -10.71
CA ARG A 162 -9.90 -13.57 -10.53
C ARG A 162 -11.02 -12.66 -10.02
N PHE A 163 -10.67 -11.76 -9.11
CA PHE A 163 -11.62 -10.78 -8.59
C PHE A 163 -12.07 -9.78 -9.66
N PHE A 164 -11.19 -9.31 -10.55
CA PHE A 164 -11.61 -8.49 -11.68
C PHE A 164 -12.63 -9.19 -12.59
N ASP A 165 -12.38 -10.46 -12.95
CA ASP A 165 -13.30 -11.26 -13.76
C ASP A 165 -14.64 -11.50 -13.04
N GLU A 166 -14.62 -11.72 -11.72
CA GLU A 166 -15.83 -11.83 -10.90
C GLU A 166 -16.63 -10.53 -10.89
N VAL A 167 -15.97 -9.37 -10.73
CA VAL A 167 -16.59 -8.05 -10.75
C VAL A 167 -17.20 -7.74 -12.12
N GLU A 168 -16.49 -7.99 -13.22
CA GLU A 168 -17.06 -7.81 -14.57
C GLU A 168 -18.36 -8.60 -14.75
N LYS A 169 -18.38 -9.87 -14.32
CA LYS A 169 -19.56 -10.75 -14.41
C LYS A 169 -20.69 -10.31 -13.47
N HIS A 170 -20.36 -9.90 -12.25
CA HIS A 170 -21.33 -9.51 -11.24
C HIS A 170 -22.09 -8.24 -11.64
N TYR A 171 -21.39 -7.25 -12.18
CA TYR A 171 -21.96 -5.96 -12.54
C TYR A 171 -22.34 -5.82 -14.02
N ASP A 172 -22.04 -6.83 -14.84
CA ASP A 172 -22.16 -6.80 -16.31
C ASP A 172 -21.46 -5.57 -16.93
N ILE A 173 -20.20 -5.39 -16.56
CA ILE A 173 -19.35 -4.29 -17.04
C ILE A 173 -18.09 -4.82 -17.72
N ARG A 174 -17.41 -3.93 -18.45
CA ARG A 174 -16.07 -4.17 -18.99
C ARG A 174 -15.09 -3.17 -18.41
N ILE A 175 -14.09 -3.67 -17.71
CA ILE A 175 -13.02 -2.89 -17.10
C ILE A 175 -12.00 -2.52 -18.18
N GLU A 176 -11.70 -1.24 -18.28
CA GLU A 176 -10.66 -0.72 -19.17
C GLU A 176 -9.27 -0.98 -18.56
N TYR A 177 -8.61 -2.06 -18.95
CA TYR A 177 -7.29 -2.42 -18.42
C TYR A 177 -6.15 -1.60 -19.05
N MET A 178 -5.34 -0.99 -18.20
CA MET A 178 -4.22 -0.15 -18.58
C MET A 178 -2.89 -0.82 -18.24
N PHE A 179 -2.23 -1.39 -19.26
CA PHE A 179 -0.94 -2.06 -19.12
C PHE A 179 0.24 -1.09 -19.16
N PRO A 180 1.39 -1.44 -18.55
CA PRO A 180 2.65 -0.72 -18.73
C PRO A 180 3.17 -0.78 -20.16
N ASP A 181 3.97 0.22 -20.52
CA ASP A 181 4.72 0.16 -21.78
C ASP A 181 5.80 -0.94 -21.69
N ALA A 182 5.76 -1.89 -22.63
CA ALA A 182 6.64 -3.05 -22.61
C ALA A 182 8.12 -2.68 -22.80
N VAL A 183 8.43 -1.66 -23.60
CA VAL A 183 9.80 -1.20 -23.84
C VAL A 183 10.37 -0.60 -22.55
N GLU A 184 9.59 0.21 -21.85
CA GLU A 184 10.01 0.79 -20.58
C GLU A 184 10.20 -0.27 -19.48
N VAL A 185 9.29 -1.24 -19.39
CA VAL A 185 9.42 -2.36 -18.43
C VAL A 185 10.65 -3.20 -18.75
N GLN A 186 10.88 -3.51 -20.03
CA GLN A 186 12.03 -4.29 -20.46
C GLN A 186 13.34 -3.57 -20.12
N ALA A 187 13.40 -2.25 -20.35
CA ALA A 187 14.57 -1.45 -20.00
C ALA A 187 14.85 -1.49 -18.49
N LEU A 188 13.82 -1.26 -17.66
CA LEU A 188 13.93 -1.32 -16.19
C LEU A 188 14.42 -2.69 -15.70
N VAL A 189 13.83 -3.78 -16.21
CA VAL A 189 14.18 -5.13 -15.77
C VAL A 189 15.56 -5.55 -16.23
N ARG A 190 16.00 -5.15 -17.44
CA ARG A 190 17.35 -5.46 -17.92
C ARG A 190 18.45 -4.74 -17.15
N SER A 191 18.17 -3.52 -16.68
CA SER A 191 19.16 -2.74 -15.93
C SER A 191 19.18 -3.07 -14.44
N LYS A 192 18.02 -3.31 -13.83
CA LYS A 192 17.87 -3.41 -12.36
C LYS A 192 17.21 -4.69 -11.86
N GLY A 193 16.90 -5.64 -12.75
CA GLY A 193 16.24 -6.89 -12.39
C GLY A 193 14.74 -6.76 -12.09
N LEU A 194 14.15 -7.85 -11.58
CA LEU A 194 12.69 -7.96 -11.36
C LEU A 194 12.21 -7.37 -10.03
N PHE A 195 13.13 -7.00 -9.13
CA PHE A 195 12.87 -6.68 -7.73
C PHE A 195 13.60 -5.42 -7.24
N SER A 196 14.01 -4.52 -8.15
CA SER A 196 14.74 -3.30 -7.82
C SER A 196 14.06 -2.44 -6.74
N PHE A 197 12.73 -2.52 -6.62
CA PHE A 197 11.96 -1.79 -5.62
C PHE A 197 12.29 -2.15 -4.16
N TYR A 198 12.89 -3.31 -3.88
CA TYR A 198 13.37 -3.63 -2.53
C TYR A 198 14.67 -2.90 -2.16
N GLU A 199 15.45 -2.50 -3.15
CA GLU A 199 16.77 -1.87 -2.96
C GLU A 199 16.69 -0.36 -3.20
N ASP A 200 16.05 0.05 -4.29
CA ASP A 200 15.95 1.45 -4.75
C ASP A 200 14.70 2.17 -4.24
N GLY A 201 13.78 1.44 -3.60
CA GLY A 201 12.42 1.91 -3.33
C GLY A 201 11.48 1.75 -4.52
N HIS A 202 10.18 1.76 -4.25
CA HIS A 202 9.15 1.42 -5.22
C HIS A 202 8.90 2.48 -6.30
N GLN A 203 9.43 3.70 -6.13
CA GLN A 203 9.00 4.88 -6.88
C GLN A 203 9.27 4.72 -8.38
N GLU A 204 10.42 4.20 -8.78
CA GLU A 204 10.75 4.00 -10.19
C GLU A 204 9.88 2.91 -10.83
N CYS A 205 9.76 1.75 -10.18
CA CYS A 205 8.92 0.66 -10.65
C CYS A 205 7.45 1.10 -10.79
N CYS A 206 6.91 1.79 -9.78
CA CYS A 206 5.55 2.33 -9.83
C CYS A 206 5.40 3.46 -10.86
N ARG A 207 6.43 4.27 -11.12
CA ARG A 207 6.40 5.28 -12.17
C ARG A 207 6.16 4.65 -13.54
N VAL A 208 6.91 3.58 -13.86
CA VAL A 208 6.79 2.83 -15.11
C VAL A 208 5.49 2.03 -15.17
N ARG A 209 5.16 1.31 -14.08
CA ARG A 209 4.05 0.33 -14.07
C ARG A 209 2.69 0.88 -13.71
N LYS A 210 2.60 2.02 -13.02
CA LYS A 210 1.33 2.62 -12.56
C LYS A 210 1.15 4.05 -13.06
N VAL A 211 2.10 4.94 -12.79
CA VAL A 211 1.92 6.38 -13.04
C VAL A 211 1.83 6.70 -14.52
N ARG A 212 2.72 6.15 -15.35
CA ARG A 212 2.68 6.37 -16.81
C ARG A 212 1.43 5.77 -17.47
N PRO A 213 1.02 4.52 -17.18
CA PRO A 213 -0.26 3.98 -17.65
C PRO A 213 -1.47 4.79 -17.19
N LEU A 214 -1.49 5.23 -15.93
CA LEU A 214 -2.55 6.09 -15.40
C LEU A 214 -2.64 7.40 -16.18
N ARG A 215 -1.51 8.07 -16.42
CA ARG A 215 -1.50 9.31 -17.21
C ARG A 215 -2.08 9.13 -18.61
N ARG A 216 -1.88 7.97 -19.25
CA ARG A 216 -2.49 7.64 -20.55
C ARG A 216 -4.01 7.44 -20.42
N ALA A 217 -4.46 6.75 -19.38
CA ALA A 217 -5.89 6.53 -19.12
C ALA A 217 -6.62 7.86 -18.90
N LEU A 218 -6.03 8.74 -18.09
CA LEU A 218 -6.62 10.03 -17.72
C LEU A 218 -6.64 11.04 -18.88
N LYS A 219 -5.79 10.89 -19.90
CA LYS A 219 -5.74 11.82 -21.05
C LYS A 219 -7.08 11.95 -21.80
N GLY A 220 -7.92 10.90 -21.76
CA GLY A 220 -9.23 10.90 -22.39
C GLY A 220 -10.39 11.27 -21.46
N LEU A 221 -10.12 11.70 -20.23
CA LEU A 221 -11.12 11.95 -19.20
C LEU A 221 -11.04 13.39 -18.69
N ARG A 222 -12.18 13.94 -18.26
CA ARG A 222 -12.28 15.21 -17.56
C ARG A 222 -12.37 15.03 -16.05
N ALA A 223 -12.77 13.85 -15.59
CA ALA A 223 -12.78 13.52 -14.19
C ALA A 223 -12.46 12.04 -13.93
N TRP A 224 -12.09 11.72 -12.70
CA TRP A 224 -11.91 10.34 -12.25
C TRP A 224 -12.29 10.18 -10.79
N ILE A 225 -12.78 8.99 -10.44
CA ILE A 225 -13.25 8.64 -9.10
C ILE A 225 -12.24 7.67 -8.47
N THR A 226 -11.81 7.92 -7.23
CA THR A 226 -10.84 7.08 -6.52
C THR A 226 -11.34 6.64 -5.14
N GLY A 227 -10.90 5.47 -4.70
CA GLY A 227 -11.27 4.89 -3.39
C GLY A 227 -10.44 5.40 -2.22
N GLN A 228 -9.86 6.60 -2.31
CA GLN A 228 -9.07 7.14 -1.21
C GLN A 228 -9.95 7.53 -0.03
N ARG A 229 -9.53 7.12 1.16
CA ARG A 229 -10.11 7.53 2.44
C ARG A 229 -9.06 8.23 3.29
N LYS A 230 -9.50 9.16 4.15
CA LYS A 230 -8.63 9.88 5.09
C LYS A 230 -7.98 8.90 6.09
N ASP A 231 -8.71 7.86 6.50
CA ASP A 231 -8.23 6.85 7.46
C ASP A 231 -7.21 5.85 6.90
N GLN A 232 -7.01 5.82 5.58
CA GLN A 232 -6.10 4.84 4.95
C GLN A 232 -4.63 5.18 5.14
N SER A 233 -4.22 6.43 5.38
CA SER A 233 -2.82 6.75 5.63
C SER A 233 -2.68 7.91 6.63
N PRO A 234 -2.25 7.63 7.87
CA PRO A 234 -1.97 8.66 8.86
C PRO A 234 -0.95 9.66 8.32
N GLY A 235 -1.34 10.94 8.21
CA GLY A 235 -0.45 12.05 7.88
C GLY A 235 -0.26 12.39 6.39
N THR A 236 -0.67 11.53 5.45
CA THR A 236 -0.60 11.82 4.00
C THR A 236 -1.98 11.96 3.35
N ARG A 237 -3.02 11.53 4.05
CA ARG A 237 -4.40 11.48 3.56
C ARG A 237 -5.42 12.22 4.42
N ASP A 238 -5.01 12.71 5.60
CA ASP A 238 -5.86 13.35 6.61
C ASP A 238 -6.69 14.54 6.10
N SER A 239 -6.31 15.14 4.97
CA SER A 239 -6.96 16.33 4.40
C SER A 239 -7.42 16.16 2.94
N ILE A 240 -7.62 14.92 2.46
CA ILE A 240 -8.12 14.72 1.09
C ILE A 240 -9.57 15.23 0.98
N PRO A 241 -9.86 16.20 0.10
CA PRO A 241 -11.22 16.66 -0.19
C PRO A 241 -12.03 15.61 -0.94
N VAL A 242 -13.36 15.65 -0.80
CA VAL A 242 -14.29 14.81 -1.58
C VAL A 242 -14.24 15.12 -3.08
N VAL A 243 -13.90 16.36 -3.46
CA VAL A 243 -13.70 16.82 -4.85
C VAL A 243 -12.54 17.80 -4.88
N GLN A 244 -11.66 17.67 -5.86
CA GLN A 244 -10.57 18.63 -6.09
C GLN A 244 -10.13 18.63 -7.54
N VAL A 245 -9.51 19.71 -8.01
CA VAL A 245 -8.66 19.66 -9.19
C VAL A 245 -7.48 18.72 -8.89
N ASP A 246 -7.15 17.81 -9.80
CA ASP A 246 -6.13 16.79 -9.53
C ASP A 246 -4.73 17.40 -9.40
N PRO A 247 -4.09 17.35 -8.22
CA PRO A 247 -2.82 18.02 -7.99
C PRO A 247 -1.60 17.28 -8.56
N SER A 248 -1.77 16.04 -9.04
CA SER A 248 -0.67 15.16 -9.49
C SER A 248 -0.60 15.04 -11.01
N PHE A 249 -1.73 15.20 -11.68
CA PHE A 249 -1.88 15.10 -13.13
C PHE A 249 -2.35 16.41 -13.76
N GLU A 250 -2.25 17.52 -13.02
CA GLU A 250 -2.44 18.87 -13.53
C GLU A 250 -1.48 19.17 -14.69
N GLY A 251 -2.03 19.73 -15.78
CA GLY A 251 -1.32 19.87 -17.06
C GLY A 251 -2.19 20.26 -18.26
N MET A 252 -3.48 20.46 -18.06
CA MET A 252 -4.32 21.26 -18.95
C MET A 252 -4.94 22.31 -18.03
N GLU A 253 -4.48 23.56 -18.19
CA GLU A 253 -4.67 24.73 -17.33
C GLU A 253 -5.93 24.71 -16.45
N GLY A 254 -5.78 25.15 -15.19
CA GLY A 254 -6.75 25.26 -14.07
C GLY A 254 -8.18 25.79 -14.33
N GLY A 255 -8.63 25.90 -15.58
CA GLY A 255 -10.00 26.13 -16.01
C GLY A 255 -10.57 24.95 -16.81
N THR A 256 -11.46 25.24 -17.77
CA THR A 256 -12.07 24.24 -18.68
C THR A 256 -11.01 23.40 -19.39
N GLY A 257 -10.72 22.21 -18.86
CA GLY A 257 -9.63 21.33 -19.33
C GLY A 257 -8.88 20.62 -18.20
N SER A 258 -8.98 21.11 -16.96
CA SER A 258 -8.41 20.46 -15.79
C SER A 258 -9.08 19.12 -15.45
N LEU A 259 -8.26 18.14 -15.04
CA LEU A 259 -8.74 16.84 -14.58
C LEU A 259 -9.26 16.97 -13.14
N ILE A 260 -10.51 16.56 -12.91
CA ILE A 260 -11.14 16.62 -11.59
C ILE A 260 -11.08 15.26 -10.90
N LYS A 261 -10.60 15.23 -9.66
CA LYS A 261 -10.50 14.03 -8.84
C LYS A 261 -11.61 14.00 -7.80
N TRP A 262 -12.38 12.93 -7.80
CA TRP A 262 -13.45 12.66 -6.86
C TRP A 262 -13.03 11.56 -5.88
N ASN A 263 -13.25 11.78 -4.59
CA ASN A 263 -12.97 10.84 -3.50
C ASN A 263 -14.26 10.63 -2.66
N PRO A 264 -15.27 9.91 -3.17
CA PRO A 264 -16.60 9.83 -2.53
C PRO A 264 -16.60 9.22 -1.14
N VAL A 265 -15.57 8.42 -0.85
CA VAL A 265 -15.40 7.72 0.41
C VAL A 265 -14.32 8.38 1.29
N ALA A 266 -13.91 9.62 0.99
CA ALA A 266 -12.86 10.34 1.73
C ALA A 266 -13.13 10.38 3.25
N ASN A 267 -14.39 10.60 3.62
CA ASN A 267 -14.86 10.78 5.00
C ASN A 267 -15.44 9.50 5.63
N VAL A 268 -15.30 8.34 4.97
CA VAL A 268 -15.87 7.07 5.44
C VAL A 268 -14.79 6.24 6.15
N ASP A 269 -15.10 5.72 7.34
CA ASP A 269 -14.24 4.79 8.08
C ASP A 269 -14.21 3.43 7.35
N GLY A 270 -13.04 2.79 7.31
CA GLY A 270 -12.86 1.50 6.66
C GLY A 270 -13.81 0.42 7.17
N ARG A 271 -14.20 0.45 8.45
CA ARG A 271 -15.20 -0.47 9.01
C ARG A 271 -16.57 -0.28 8.37
N ASP A 272 -16.95 0.95 8.05
CA ASP A 272 -18.23 1.25 7.42
C ASP A 272 -18.24 0.81 5.95
N ILE A 273 -17.11 0.93 5.24
CA ILE A 273 -16.95 0.31 3.91
C ILE A 273 -17.13 -1.20 4.00
N TRP A 274 -16.51 -1.87 4.96
CA TRP A 274 -16.66 -3.32 5.14
C TRP A 274 -18.06 -3.74 5.57
N ASN A 275 -18.75 -2.91 6.36
CA ASN A 275 -20.16 -3.14 6.70
C ASN A 275 -21.05 -3.02 5.46
N PHE A 276 -20.83 -2.00 4.64
CA PHE A 276 -21.52 -1.79 3.38
C PHE A 276 -21.34 -2.98 2.42
N LEU A 277 -20.09 -3.36 2.13
CA LEU A 277 -19.77 -4.48 1.23
C LEU A 277 -20.45 -5.79 1.65
N ARG A 278 -20.44 -6.10 2.96
CA ARG A 278 -21.10 -7.30 3.50
C ARG A 278 -22.62 -7.22 3.42
N THR A 279 -23.19 -6.07 3.76
CA THR A 279 -24.66 -5.87 3.78
C THR A 279 -25.24 -5.94 2.38
N MET A 280 -24.50 -5.41 1.39
CA MET A 280 -24.89 -5.42 -0.02
C MET A 280 -24.50 -6.71 -0.75
N ASN A 281 -23.86 -7.66 -0.07
CA ASN A 281 -23.36 -8.91 -0.66
C ASN A 281 -22.47 -8.70 -1.91
N VAL A 282 -21.62 -7.67 -1.85
CA VAL A 282 -20.68 -7.31 -2.91
C VAL A 282 -19.53 -8.31 -2.91
N PRO A 283 -19.11 -8.85 -4.07
CA PRO A 283 -17.93 -9.71 -4.14
C PRO A 283 -16.69 -8.93 -3.68
N VAL A 284 -15.79 -9.61 -2.96
CA VAL A 284 -14.54 -9.01 -2.46
C VAL A 284 -13.35 -9.90 -2.77
N ASN A 285 -12.17 -9.28 -2.90
CA ASN A 285 -10.93 -9.99 -3.17
C ASN A 285 -10.65 -11.05 -2.07
N SER A 286 -10.41 -12.30 -2.48
CA SER A 286 -10.19 -13.42 -1.56
C SER A 286 -8.95 -13.28 -0.66
N LEU A 287 -8.05 -12.34 -0.94
CA LEU A 287 -6.92 -12.03 -0.05
C LEU A 287 -7.38 -11.38 1.26
N HIS A 288 -8.53 -10.72 1.29
CA HIS A 288 -9.04 -10.10 2.52
C HIS A 288 -9.31 -11.14 3.61
N SER A 289 -9.76 -12.34 3.27
CA SER A 289 -9.91 -13.44 4.24
C SER A 289 -8.58 -14.05 4.71
N GLN A 290 -7.46 -13.60 4.14
CA GLN A 290 -6.10 -14.07 4.45
C GLN A 290 -5.29 -13.00 5.20
N GLY A 291 -5.94 -11.95 5.72
CA GLY A 291 -5.32 -10.89 6.51
C GLY A 291 -4.75 -9.72 5.70
N TYR A 292 -4.99 -9.68 4.38
CA TYR A 292 -4.66 -8.52 3.56
C TYR A 292 -5.72 -7.44 3.75
N VAL A 293 -5.37 -6.34 4.43
CA VAL A 293 -6.30 -5.21 4.59
C VAL A 293 -6.22 -4.27 3.39
N SER A 294 -5.02 -3.78 3.03
CA SER A 294 -4.81 -3.04 1.77
C SER A 294 -4.08 -3.90 0.75
N ILE A 295 -4.58 -3.94 -0.49
CA ILE A 295 -4.05 -4.80 -1.56
C ILE A 295 -3.33 -3.96 -2.64
N GLY A 296 -2.23 -4.49 -3.16
CA GLY A 296 -1.46 -3.89 -4.25
C GLY A 296 -0.84 -4.94 -5.15
N CYS A 297 0.34 -4.64 -5.69
CA CYS A 297 1.13 -5.64 -6.40
C CYS A 297 1.58 -6.72 -5.41
N GLU A 298 1.60 -7.98 -5.85
CA GLU A 298 2.03 -9.14 -5.07
C GLU A 298 3.36 -8.91 -4.33
N PRO A 299 4.46 -8.48 -4.98
CA PRO A 299 5.75 -8.38 -4.31
C PRO A 299 5.88 -7.15 -3.41
N CYS A 300 4.82 -6.34 -3.26
CA CYS A 300 4.85 -5.10 -2.48
C CYS A 300 3.68 -5.02 -1.50
N THR A 301 3.01 -6.15 -1.26
CA THR A 301 1.86 -6.29 -0.37
C THR A 301 2.03 -7.53 0.49
N ARG A 302 1.72 -7.43 1.79
CA ARG A 302 1.69 -8.55 2.73
C ARG A 302 0.49 -8.40 3.67
N PRO A 303 0.01 -9.49 4.31
CA PRO A 303 -1.03 -9.38 5.32
C PRO A 303 -0.52 -8.60 6.54
N VAL A 304 -1.47 -8.05 7.31
CA VAL A 304 -1.20 -7.36 8.58
C VAL A 304 -1.76 -8.17 9.75
N LEU A 305 -1.15 -8.03 10.92
CA LEU A 305 -1.64 -8.66 12.14
C LEU A 305 -2.85 -7.92 12.72
N PRO A 306 -3.66 -8.57 13.56
CA PRO A 306 -4.72 -7.89 14.30
C PRO A 306 -4.19 -6.66 15.04
N GLY A 307 -4.81 -5.50 14.80
CA GLY A 307 -4.42 -4.22 15.43
C GLY A 307 -3.31 -3.45 14.72
N GLN A 308 -2.64 -4.04 13.72
CA GLN A 308 -1.73 -3.30 12.84
C GLN A 308 -2.50 -2.42 11.87
N HIS A 309 -1.92 -1.28 11.53
CA HIS A 309 -2.49 -0.34 10.57
C HIS A 309 -2.43 -0.92 9.15
N GLU A 310 -3.47 -0.67 8.34
CA GLU A 310 -3.64 -1.31 7.02
C GLU A 310 -2.46 -1.07 6.04
N ARG A 311 -1.78 0.07 6.16
CA ARG A 311 -0.61 0.42 5.33
C ARG A 311 0.68 -0.27 5.75
N GLU A 312 0.73 -0.90 6.93
CA GLU A 312 1.89 -1.68 7.35
C GLU A 312 2.12 -2.91 6.45
N GLY A 313 1.08 -3.34 5.73
CA GLY A 313 1.17 -4.37 4.70
C GLY A 313 1.79 -3.89 3.39
N ARG A 314 2.08 -2.60 3.21
CA ARG A 314 2.52 -2.00 1.93
C ARG A 314 3.91 -1.41 2.06
N TRP A 315 4.79 -1.73 1.11
CA TRP A 315 6.16 -1.22 1.08
C TRP A 315 6.82 -1.27 2.46
N TRP A 316 6.67 -2.41 3.14
CA TRP A 316 6.99 -2.53 4.56
C TRP A 316 8.47 -2.32 4.89
N TRP A 317 9.33 -2.36 3.87
CA TRP A 317 10.76 -2.08 3.96
C TRP A 317 11.12 -0.60 3.82
N GLU A 318 10.20 0.27 3.37
CA GLU A 318 10.42 1.71 3.20
C GLU A 318 9.99 2.52 4.42
N ASP A 319 10.54 3.73 4.58
CA ASP A 319 10.14 4.71 5.59
C ASP A 319 8.67 5.13 5.41
N ALA A 320 7.94 5.34 6.51
CA ALA A 320 6.52 5.70 6.49
C ALA A 320 6.20 6.95 5.65
N LYS A 321 7.09 7.95 5.60
CA LYS A 321 6.94 9.14 4.73
C LYS A 321 7.04 8.82 3.23
N ALA A 322 7.76 7.75 2.87
CA ALA A 322 7.99 7.33 1.50
C ALA A 322 6.92 6.35 1.00
N LYS A 323 6.08 5.79 1.89
CA LYS A 323 5.11 4.74 1.55
C LYS A 323 3.96 5.19 0.66
N GLU A 324 3.92 6.41 0.13
CA GLU A 324 2.84 6.81 -0.77
C GLU A 324 3.03 6.44 -2.23
N CYS A 325 1.95 5.94 -2.82
CA CYS A 325 1.96 5.58 -4.22
C CYS A 325 2.20 6.82 -5.09
N GLY A 326 3.03 6.66 -6.13
CA GLY A 326 3.29 7.69 -7.13
C GLY A 326 2.05 8.32 -7.78
N LEU A 327 0.89 7.67 -7.70
CA LEU A 327 -0.40 8.15 -8.23
C LEU A 327 -0.97 9.34 -7.46
N HIS A 328 -0.51 9.58 -6.23
CA HIS A 328 -1.17 10.49 -5.29
C HIS A 328 -0.18 11.42 -4.59
N LYS A 329 1.00 11.61 -5.19
CA LYS A 329 2.09 12.40 -4.61
C LYS A 329 1.71 13.87 -4.37
N GLY A 330 0.78 14.42 -5.15
CA GLY A 330 0.27 15.79 -4.95
C GLY A 330 -0.47 15.99 -3.63
N ASN A 331 -0.87 14.92 -2.92
CA ASN A 331 -1.45 15.04 -1.58
C ASN A 331 -0.39 15.42 -0.53
N ILE A 332 0.91 15.31 -0.85
CA ILE A 332 2.00 15.67 0.05
C ILE A 332 2.33 17.15 -0.17
N LYS A 333 1.97 18.02 0.78
CA LYS A 333 2.40 19.43 0.77
C LYS A 333 3.93 19.50 0.72
N GLN A 334 4.48 19.96 -0.40
CA GLN A 334 5.88 20.36 -0.49
C GLN A 334 6.05 21.64 0.34
N GLU A 335 6.89 21.61 1.38
CA GLU A 335 7.42 22.87 1.91
C GLU A 335 8.35 23.45 0.84
N GLU A 336 7.95 24.57 0.25
CA GLU A 336 8.69 25.27 -0.78
C GLU A 336 10.07 25.69 -0.26
N ALA A 337 11.12 25.14 -0.88
CA ALA A 337 12.48 25.66 -0.74
C ALA A 337 12.57 26.99 -1.48
N LEU A 338 12.24 28.09 -0.79
CA LEU A 338 12.53 29.44 -1.25
C LEU A 338 14.04 29.70 -1.20
N HIS A 339 14.72 29.44 -2.32
CA HIS A 339 16.01 30.04 -2.63
C HIS A 339 15.76 31.40 -3.28
N ASN A 340 16.11 32.49 -2.60
CA ASN A 340 16.51 33.72 -3.28
C ASN A 340 17.40 34.62 -2.41
N GLY A 341 18.67 34.72 -2.83
CA GLY A 341 19.38 35.99 -3.03
C GLY A 341 19.59 36.97 -1.87
N ASN A 342 20.81 36.88 -1.31
CA ASN A 342 21.73 38.00 -1.06
C ASN A 342 21.42 39.00 0.08
N GLY A 343 22.07 38.77 1.23
CA GLY A 343 22.26 39.76 2.29
C GLY A 343 23.46 39.37 3.16
N ASN A 344 24.60 40.03 2.95
CA ASN A 344 25.79 39.90 3.78
C ASN A 344 25.48 40.30 5.23
N GLY A 345 25.57 39.35 6.15
CA GLY A 345 25.50 39.58 7.59
C GLY A 345 26.18 38.43 8.31
N ALA A 346 27.47 38.62 8.63
CA ALA A 346 28.20 37.69 9.48
C ALA A 346 27.60 37.74 10.91
N ALA A 347 26.87 36.70 11.27
CA ALA A 347 26.56 36.37 12.66
C ALA A 347 26.50 34.85 12.80
N SER A 348 27.61 34.29 13.28
CA SER A 348 27.69 32.92 13.80
C SER A 348 26.75 32.78 14.99
N LEU A 349 25.83 31.82 14.96
CA LEU A 349 25.45 30.95 16.08
C LEU A 349 24.53 29.83 15.58
N ALA A 350 24.76 28.62 16.08
CA ALA A 350 24.23 27.36 15.59
C ALA A 350 22.71 27.23 15.69
N ASN A 351 22.03 27.03 14.56
CA ASN A 351 20.66 26.53 14.54
C ASN A 351 20.68 25.00 14.42
N ALA A 352 20.88 24.32 15.54
CA ALA A 352 20.38 22.96 15.67
C ALA A 352 18.84 23.02 15.67
N PRO A 353 18.13 22.16 14.93
CA PRO A 353 16.67 22.15 14.97
C PRO A 353 16.21 21.90 16.42
N SER A 354 15.27 22.73 16.89
CA SER A 354 14.74 22.73 18.25
C SER A 354 14.24 21.33 18.65
N ASP A 355 14.56 20.94 19.88
CA ASP A 355 14.16 19.65 20.47
C ASP A 355 12.63 19.62 20.69
N ILE A 356 11.97 18.61 20.14
CA ILE A 356 10.50 18.47 20.04
C ILE A 356 9.88 17.72 21.24
N PHE A 357 10.58 17.61 22.37
CA PHE A 357 10.04 17.00 23.59
C PHE A 357 10.46 17.84 24.81
N GLY A 358 9.98 19.07 24.90
CA GLY A 358 10.33 20.04 25.95
C GLY A 358 9.56 19.89 27.27
N THR A 359 9.80 18.85 28.06
CA THR A 359 9.32 18.76 29.47
C THR A 359 10.41 18.20 30.39
N GLN A 360 10.38 18.57 31.68
CA GLN A 360 11.31 18.05 32.70
C GLN A 360 11.08 16.56 33.00
N ALA A 361 9.89 16.03 32.69
CA ALA A 361 9.52 14.63 32.89
C ALA A 361 10.22 13.66 31.91
N ILE A 362 10.79 14.18 30.81
CA ILE A 362 11.46 13.37 29.78
C ILE A 362 12.97 13.57 29.85
N VAL A 363 13.70 12.50 30.18
CA VAL A 363 15.17 12.52 30.23
C VAL A 363 15.76 12.49 28.83
N SER A 364 16.64 13.44 28.51
CA SER A 364 17.42 13.42 27.26
C SER A 364 18.62 12.50 27.40
N LEU A 365 18.66 11.41 26.64
CA LEU A 365 19.79 10.49 26.64
C LEU A 365 20.80 10.85 25.56
N SER A 366 22.08 10.76 25.92
CA SER A 366 23.21 10.75 24.98
C SER A 366 23.51 9.32 24.55
N ARG A 367 24.38 9.14 23.54
CA ARG A 367 24.82 7.80 23.11
C ARG A 367 25.43 6.98 24.25
N PRO A 368 26.37 7.51 25.08
CA PRO A 368 26.83 6.79 26.27
C PRO A 368 25.70 6.40 27.23
N GLY A 369 24.67 7.25 27.37
CA GLY A 369 23.48 6.93 28.16
C GLY A 369 22.74 5.69 27.64
N ILE A 370 22.50 5.63 26.33
CA ILE A 370 21.88 4.46 25.69
C ILE A 370 22.77 3.21 25.77
N GLU A 371 24.07 3.34 25.52
CA GLU A 371 25.01 2.21 25.63
C GLU A 371 25.06 1.65 27.05
N ASN A 372 24.95 2.51 28.08
CA ASN A 372 24.79 2.07 29.46
C ASN A 372 23.47 1.33 29.65
N LEU A 373 22.37 1.83 29.05
CA LEU A 373 21.08 1.15 29.13
C LEU A 373 21.13 -0.28 28.56
N LEU A 374 21.88 -0.49 27.46
CA LEU A 374 22.05 -1.79 26.82
C LEU A 374 22.98 -2.76 27.58
N LYS A 375 23.84 -2.27 28.48
CA LYS A 375 24.81 -3.09 29.23
C LYS A 375 24.35 -3.43 30.65
N LEU A 376 23.42 -2.66 31.21
CA LEU A 376 22.96 -2.82 32.59
C LEU A 376 21.93 -3.95 32.71
N GLU A 377 22.37 -5.10 33.22
CA GLU A 377 21.53 -6.28 33.44
C GLU A 377 20.63 -6.17 34.69
N ASN A 378 21.08 -5.45 35.73
CA ASN A 378 20.38 -5.30 37.02
C ASN A 378 20.00 -3.83 37.28
N ARG A 379 19.16 -3.25 36.42
CA ARG A 379 18.77 -1.84 36.56
C ARG A 379 17.60 -1.68 37.54
N ARG A 380 17.63 -0.64 38.36
CA ARG A 380 16.62 -0.43 39.43
C ARG A 380 15.26 -0.01 38.88
N GLU A 381 15.26 0.81 37.83
CA GLU A 381 14.06 1.42 37.25
C GLU A 381 13.96 1.01 35.78
N PRO A 382 12.79 0.57 35.27
CA PRO A 382 12.59 0.36 33.85
C PRO A 382 12.54 1.70 33.10
N TRP A 383 12.90 1.69 31.82
CA TRP A 383 12.92 2.90 30.99
C TRP A 383 12.05 2.75 29.74
N LEU A 384 11.23 3.74 29.45
CA LEU A 384 10.61 3.92 28.15
C LEU A 384 11.40 4.98 27.38
N VAL A 385 11.92 4.63 26.20
CA VAL A 385 12.77 5.49 25.40
C VAL A 385 12.19 5.66 24.00
N VAL A 386 11.99 6.91 23.58
CA VAL A 386 11.70 7.24 22.18
C VAL A 386 12.99 7.55 21.42
N LEU A 387 13.21 6.87 20.30
CA LEU A 387 14.18 7.25 19.28
C LEU A 387 13.49 8.19 18.30
N TYR A 388 13.97 9.42 18.18
CA TYR A 388 13.31 10.47 17.41
C TYR A 388 14.27 11.28 16.55
N ALA A 389 13.71 12.07 15.63
CA ALA A 389 14.41 13.10 14.89
C ALA A 389 13.56 14.38 14.88
N PRO A 390 14.13 15.58 15.11
CA PRO A 390 13.34 16.83 15.18
C PRO A 390 12.54 17.15 13.91
N TRP A 391 13.06 16.77 12.72
CA TRP A 391 12.39 16.94 11.42
C TRP A 391 11.31 15.86 11.14
N CYS A 392 11.11 14.91 12.04
CA CYS A 392 10.14 13.85 11.85
C CYS A 392 8.73 14.28 12.28
N ARG A 393 7.83 14.49 11.32
CA ARG A 393 6.42 14.81 11.58
C ARG A 393 5.69 13.78 12.42
N PHE A 394 6.06 12.50 12.38
CA PHE A 394 5.47 11.49 13.26
C PHE A 394 5.95 11.62 14.71
N CYS A 395 7.19 12.07 14.93
CA CYS A 395 7.66 12.37 16.27
C CYS A 395 6.96 13.62 16.82
N GLN A 396 6.77 14.64 15.98
CA GLN A 396 6.02 15.85 16.31
C GLN A 396 4.55 15.53 16.61
N ALA A 397 3.91 14.67 15.82
CA ALA A 397 2.52 14.25 16.07
C ALA A 397 2.35 13.47 17.38
N MET A 398 3.39 12.74 17.81
CA MET A 398 3.41 12.01 19.09
C MET A 398 3.78 12.90 20.28
N GLU A 399 4.30 14.11 20.05
CA GLU A 399 4.87 15.00 21.08
C GLU A 399 3.96 15.13 22.31
N GLY A 400 2.72 15.61 22.10
CA GLY A 400 1.76 15.83 23.18
C GLY A 400 1.45 14.55 23.97
N SER A 401 1.16 13.45 23.27
CA SER A 401 0.86 12.16 23.91
C SER A 401 2.03 11.62 24.72
N TYR A 402 3.26 11.78 24.23
CA TYR A 402 4.45 11.27 24.93
C TYR A 402 4.82 12.13 26.15
N MET A 403 4.57 13.44 26.08
CA MET A 403 4.69 14.35 27.23
C MET A 403 3.66 14.00 28.32
N GLU A 404 2.39 13.86 27.96
CA GLU A 404 1.33 13.50 28.91
C GLU A 404 1.60 12.12 29.54
N LEU A 405 2.09 11.16 28.74
CA LEU A 405 2.50 9.86 29.25
C LEU A 405 3.63 9.97 30.28
N ALA A 406 4.63 10.81 30.03
CA ALA A 406 5.75 11.03 30.95
C ALA A 406 5.27 11.54 32.30
N GLU A 407 4.36 12.51 32.32
CA GLU A 407 3.74 13.05 33.54
C GLU A 407 2.96 11.96 34.29
N LYS A 408 2.15 11.16 33.59
CA LYS A 408 1.40 10.04 34.21
C LYS A 408 2.31 8.97 34.81
N LEU A 409 3.52 8.80 34.30
CA LEU A 409 4.46 7.76 34.74
C LEU A 409 5.40 8.23 35.86
N GLU A 410 5.45 9.51 36.23
CA GLU A 410 6.37 10.01 37.27
C GLU A 410 6.25 9.25 38.60
N ALA A 411 5.02 8.96 39.04
CA ALA A 411 4.75 8.23 40.28
C ALA A 411 4.84 6.70 40.14
N SER A 412 5.06 6.17 38.93
CA SER A 412 5.03 4.74 38.66
C SER A 412 6.37 4.02 38.80
N GLY A 413 7.47 4.78 38.99
CA GLY A 413 8.83 4.24 39.02
C GLY A 413 9.38 3.81 37.65
N VAL A 414 8.68 4.14 36.54
CA VAL A 414 9.19 3.99 35.17
C VAL A 414 9.79 5.33 34.73
N LYS A 415 11.03 5.33 34.24
CA LYS A 415 11.67 6.53 33.68
C LYS A 415 11.29 6.69 32.22
N VAL A 416 10.91 7.90 31.81
CA VAL A 416 10.63 8.22 30.41
C VAL A 416 11.76 9.06 29.84
N ALA A 417 12.22 8.70 28.66
CA ALA A 417 13.37 9.30 28.03
C ALA A 417 13.24 9.42 26.51
N LYS A 418 14.13 10.21 25.93
CA LYS A 418 14.27 10.43 24.49
C LYS A 418 15.72 10.32 24.06
N PHE A 419 15.93 9.84 22.84
CA PHE A 419 17.22 9.77 22.19
C PHE A 419 17.08 10.29 20.76
N ARG A 420 17.81 11.36 20.44
CA ARG A 420 17.87 11.90 19.09
C ARG A 420 18.75 10.97 18.25
N ALA A 421 18.12 10.26 17.32
CA ALA A 421 18.72 9.14 16.59
C ALA A 421 18.90 9.42 15.09
N ASP A 422 18.85 10.68 14.66
CA ASP A 422 19.23 11.12 13.30
C ASP A 422 20.73 11.45 13.19
N GLY A 423 21.17 11.83 11.99
CA GLY A 423 22.57 12.18 11.71
C GLY A 423 23.54 11.04 12.07
N ASP A 424 24.63 11.38 12.75
CA ASP A 424 25.69 10.44 13.12
C ASP A 424 25.26 9.33 14.09
N GLN A 425 24.09 9.47 14.72
CA GLN A 425 23.54 8.46 15.64
C GLN A 425 22.73 7.39 14.90
N LYS A 426 22.28 7.65 13.67
CA LYS A 426 21.40 6.75 12.91
C LYS A 426 21.99 5.35 12.70
N PRO A 427 23.26 5.18 12.27
CA PRO A 427 23.82 3.85 12.06
C PRO A 427 23.91 3.02 13.35
N PHE A 428 24.19 3.68 14.49
CA PHE A 428 24.20 3.04 15.80
C PHE A 428 22.79 2.61 16.21
N ALA A 429 21.79 3.48 16.03
CA ALA A 429 20.41 3.19 16.39
C ALA A 429 19.80 2.07 15.52
N GLU A 430 20.11 2.02 14.22
CA GLU A 430 19.67 0.92 13.33
C GLU A 430 20.22 -0.42 13.79
N LYS A 431 21.53 -0.47 14.10
CA LYS A 431 22.22 -1.70 14.47
C LYS A 431 21.86 -2.19 15.88
N GLU A 432 21.88 -1.31 16.87
CA GLU A 432 21.82 -1.71 18.29
C GLU A 432 20.43 -1.52 18.91
N LEU A 433 19.59 -0.65 18.32
CA LEU A 433 18.30 -0.23 18.89
C LEU A 433 17.10 -0.60 18.01
N GLN A 434 17.31 -1.40 16.96
CA GLN A 434 16.25 -1.84 16.05
C GLN A 434 15.47 -0.65 15.44
N LEU A 435 16.15 0.48 15.23
CA LEU A 435 15.58 1.63 14.55
C LEU A 435 15.34 1.24 13.08
N GLY A 436 14.07 1.23 12.68
CA GLY A 436 13.66 1.06 11.27
C GLY A 436 12.97 2.31 10.71
N SER A 437 12.31 3.06 11.57
CA SER A 437 11.62 4.32 11.25
C SER A 437 11.45 5.15 12.53
N PHE A 438 11.19 6.45 12.37
CA PHE A 438 10.88 7.35 13.48
C PHE A 438 9.37 7.59 13.65
N PRO A 439 8.85 7.73 14.89
CA PRO A 439 9.51 7.39 16.14
C PRO A 439 9.62 5.87 16.32
N THR A 440 10.71 5.40 16.94
CA THR A 440 10.78 4.03 17.47
C THR A 440 10.73 4.10 18.99
N VAL A 441 9.80 3.38 19.62
CA VAL A 441 9.69 3.35 21.09
C VAL A 441 10.20 2.02 21.61
N LEU A 442 11.07 2.07 22.61
CA LEU A 442 11.71 0.92 23.25
C LEU A 442 11.43 0.93 24.75
N PHE A 443 11.12 -0.24 25.29
CA PHE A 443 11.01 -0.48 26.72
C PHE A 443 12.21 -1.29 27.22
N PHE A 444 12.92 -0.78 28.23
CA PHE A 444 14.07 -1.41 28.88
C PHE A 444 13.64 -1.91 30.27
N PRO A 445 13.41 -3.22 30.47
CA PRO A 445 12.89 -3.79 31.72
C PRO A 445 13.98 -3.91 32.80
N ARG A 446 13.60 -4.03 34.08
CA ARG A 446 14.53 -4.01 35.23
C ARG A 446 15.71 -5.00 35.13
N ASN A 447 15.43 -6.23 34.70
CA ASN A 447 16.35 -7.36 34.86
C ASN A 447 16.84 -7.94 33.52
N THR A 448 16.77 -7.16 32.43
CA THR A 448 17.30 -7.62 31.13
C THR A 448 17.94 -6.47 30.36
N PRO A 449 19.11 -6.72 29.74
CA PRO A 449 19.75 -5.73 28.88
C PRO A 449 19.02 -5.56 27.55
N LYS A 450 18.14 -6.50 27.17
CA LYS A 450 17.48 -6.51 25.86
C LYS A 450 16.25 -5.59 25.84
N PRO A 451 16.23 -4.55 25.02
CA PRO A 451 15.04 -3.70 24.88
C PRO A 451 13.92 -4.44 24.13
N ILE A 452 12.69 -4.16 24.54
CA ILE A 452 11.46 -4.62 23.89
C ILE A 452 10.93 -3.48 23.04
N LYS A 453 10.87 -3.69 21.71
CA LYS A 453 10.32 -2.70 20.80
C LYS A 453 8.80 -2.66 20.92
N TYR A 454 8.24 -1.46 21.01
CA TYR A 454 6.80 -1.26 20.97
C TYR A 454 6.29 -1.57 19.55
N PRO A 455 5.40 -2.56 19.36
CA PRO A 455 5.09 -3.10 18.04
C PRO A 455 3.97 -2.36 17.30
N SER A 456 3.21 -1.52 18.01
CA SER A 456 2.05 -0.80 17.47
C SER A 456 2.46 0.55 16.91
N GLU A 457 1.74 1.06 15.90
CA GLU A 457 1.89 2.43 15.39
C GLU A 457 1.02 3.45 16.13
N LYS A 458 0.12 3.02 17.01
CA LYS A 458 -0.69 3.93 17.84
C LYS A 458 0.19 4.66 18.84
N ARG A 459 0.22 5.99 18.76
CA ARG A 459 1.07 6.86 19.60
C ARG A 459 0.27 7.67 20.62
N ASP A 460 -0.98 7.30 20.88
CA ASP A 460 -1.80 7.88 21.94
C ASP A 460 -1.37 7.38 23.33
N VAL A 461 -1.76 8.17 24.35
CA VAL A 461 -1.38 7.94 25.75
C VAL A 461 -1.84 6.58 26.24
N ASP A 462 -3.07 6.17 25.93
CA ASP A 462 -3.66 4.93 26.42
C ASP A 462 -2.93 3.71 25.86
N SER A 463 -2.60 3.72 24.57
CA SER A 463 -1.88 2.64 23.90
C SER A 463 -0.45 2.47 24.42
N LEU A 464 0.25 3.58 24.70
CA LEU A 464 1.59 3.57 25.26
C LEU A 464 1.58 3.16 26.75
N LEU A 465 0.61 3.65 27.52
CA LEU A 465 0.44 3.31 28.92
C LEU A 465 0.08 1.83 29.10
N ALA A 466 -0.80 1.29 28.27
CA ALA A 466 -1.14 -0.13 28.25
C ALA A 466 0.10 -1.01 27.99
N PHE A 467 0.95 -0.60 27.04
CA PHE A 467 2.21 -1.29 26.77
C PHE A 467 3.18 -1.27 27.95
N VAL A 468 3.39 -0.10 28.57
CA VAL A 468 4.25 0.03 29.75
C VAL A 468 3.71 -0.82 30.91
N ASN A 469 2.40 -0.76 31.18
CA ASN A 469 1.77 -1.52 32.26
C ASN A 469 1.86 -3.03 32.06
N ALA A 470 1.87 -3.51 30.82
CA ALA A 470 2.03 -4.93 30.51
C ALA A 470 3.46 -5.45 30.75
N LEU A 471 4.47 -4.56 30.83
CA LEU A 471 5.88 -4.93 30.86
C LEU A 471 6.64 -4.49 32.12
N ARG A 472 6.09 -3.58 32.93
CA ARG A 472 6.77 -2.96 34.08
C ARG A 472 6.83 -3.81 35.34
#